data_AF-A0A6L6WUW9-F1
#
_entry.id   AF-A0A6L6WUW9-F1
#
_cell.length_a   1.000
_cell.length_b   1.000
_cell.length_c   1.000
_cell.angle_alpha   90.00
_cell.angle_beta   90.00
_cell.angle_gamma   90.00
#
_symmetry.space_group_name_H-M   'P 1'
#
loop_
_entity.id
_entity.type
_entity.pdbx_description
1 polymer ?
#
loop_
_entity_poly.entity_id
_entity_poly.type
_entity_poly.pdbx_seq_one_letter_code
_entity_poly.pdbx_strand_id
1 'polypeptide(L)'
;MADERKRAGRPWGPARGSCVEINQLVATVRPWLDESAVSVRQLHARLTPEHFVAGAVPDLRQLRDRLSGESLEWDLVEAVADVCFPHEQADPSQRRLGEARTLWDRAGANPTAITEAQELVPAWELLGAKDRTIEVLQEMQRARQAYEADEHARQQALSMATLLFVMLGQAQAKVVELRRRLDALESAAVEPPSSKVVELLSRAQRQETELREQLVRAERERGIAQQVADHAARRIHVLEAELAELRPHMGEDGPPGHRSRHRFPDPICTRSTPTTPRSTTWTERWRRRAPPLTRSTRPFSRLPPRWVTGRPRFPQLLRRKPVSLCPGRT
;
A
#
# COMPACT_ATOMS: atom_id res chain seq x y z
N MET A 1 -10.41 -28.22 14.97
CA MET A 1 -11.39 -27.16 15.25
C MET A 1 -11.39 -26.92 16.75
N ALA A 2 -10.33 -26.29 17.27
CA ALA A 2 -10.24 -25.90 18.68
C ALA A 2 -10.64 -24.44 18.73
N ASP A 3 -11.86 -24.19 19.22
CA ASP A 3 -12.39 -22.85 19.44
C ASP A 3 -11.41 -22.11 20.36
N GLU A 4 -10.88 -20.97 19.92
CA GLU A 4 -10.09 -20.07 20.76
C GLU A 4 -10.98 -19.67 21.94
N ARG A 5 -10.85 -20.38 23.08
CA ARG A 5 -11.44 -19.97 24.35
C ARG A 5 -10.68 -18.74 24.84
N LYS A 6 -10.86 -17.63 24.13
CA LYS A 6 -10.37 -16.30 24.48
C LYS A 6 -10.92 -15.98 25.86
N ARG A 7 -9.99 -15.82 26.80
CA ARG A 7 -10.27 -15.50 28.19
C ARG A 7 -11.21 -14.29 28.27
N ALA A 8 -12.27 -14.38 29.06
CA ALA A 8 -13.09 -13.23 29.43
C ALA A 8 -12.32 -12.36 30.46
N GLY A 9 -11.29 -11.64 30.03
CA GLY A 9 -10.48 -10.83 30.93
C GLY A 9 -9.35 -10.07 30.26
N ARG A 10 -8.78 -9.12 31.01
CA ARG A 10 -7.59 -8.37 30.60
C ARG A 10 -6.41 -9.33 30.40
N PRO A 11 -5.62 -9.21 29.33
CA PRO A 11 -4.43 -10.03 29.13
C PRO A 11 -3.45 -9.86 30.30
N TRP A 12 -2.70 -10.91 30.61
CA TRP A 12 -1.65 -10.86 31.60
C TRP A 12 -0.62 -9.77 31.24
N GLY A 13 -0.10 -9.05 32.23
CA GLY A 13 1.04 -8.16 32.02
C GLY A 13 2.33 -8.95 31.74
N PRO A 14 3.42 -8.27 31.34
CA PRO A 14 4.72 -8.95 31.18
C PRO A 14 5.13 -9.66 32.48
N ALA A 15 5.86 -10.77 32.36
CA ALA A 15 6.45 -11.44 33.50
C ALA A 15 7.56 -10.55 34.10
N ARG A 16 7.65 -10.54 35.42
CA ARG A 16 8.53 -9.70 36.25
C ARG A 16 9.37 -10.56 37.19
N GLY A 17 9.72 -11.76 36.75
CA GLY A 17 10.65 -12.65 37.42
C GLY A 17 12.04 -12.03 37.53
N SER A 18 12.82 -12.52 38.48
CA SER A 18 14.22 -12.12 38.70
C SER A 18 15.20 -12.72 37.68
N CYS A 19 14.85 -13.82 37.04
CA CYS A 19 15.64 -14.49 36.00
C CYS A 19 14.75 -15.03 34.86
N VAL A 20 15.38 -15.46 33.76
CA VAL A 20 14.68 -15.99 32.57
C VAL A 20 13.85 -17.23 32.91
N GLU A 21 14.37 -18.11 33.75
CA GLU A 21 13.73 -19.36 34.15
C GLU A 21 12.44 -19.11 34.94
N ILE A 22 12.41 -18.11 35.82
CA ILE A 22 11.20 -17.71 36.54
C ILE A 22 10.17 -17.09 35.59
N ASN A 23 10.60 -16.31 34.60
CA ASN A 23 9.69 -15.79 33.57
C ASN A 23 9.10 -16.91 32.71
N GLN A 24 9.88 -17.93 32.36
CA GLN A 24 9.40 -19.13 31.67
C GLN A 24 8.41 -19.92 32.54
N LEU A 25 8.71 -20.09 33.83
CA LEU A 25 7.82 -20.75 34.78
C LEU A 25 6.47 -20.01 34.89
N VAL A 26 6.49 -18.69 34.99
CA VAL A 26 5.28 -17.85 34.96
C VAL A 26 4.51 -18.03 33.63
N ALA A 27 5.22 -18.12 32.50
CA ALA A 27 4.63 -18.38 31.20
C ALA A 27 4.03 -19.79 31.08
N THR A 28 4.47 -20.75 31.88
CA THR A 28 3.87 -22.10 31.98
C THR A 28 2.64 -22.10 32.90
N VAL A 29 2.69 -21.41 34.05
CA VAL A 29 1.63 -21.44 35.07
C VAL A 29 0.39 -20.63 34.65
N ARG A 30 0.58 -19.48 33.99
CA ARG A 30 -0.55 -18.62 33.57
C ARG A 30 -1.52 -19.33 32.61
N PRO A 31 -1.06 -20.07 31.58
CA PRO A 31 -1.92 -20.92 30.76
C PRO A 31 -2.73 -21.94 31.55
N TRP A 32 -2.22 -22.52 32.65
CA TRP A 32 -3.01 -23.47 33.45
C TRP A 32 -4.26 -22.83 34.05
N LEU A 33 -4.15 -21.58 34.52
CA LEU A 33 -5.30 -20.78 34.98
C LEU A 33 -6.26 -20.43 33.84
N ASP A 34 -5.73 -20.22 32.64
CA ASP A 34 -6.52 -19.85 31.46
C ASP A 34 -7.27 -21.08 30.91
N GLU A 35 -6.61 -22.23 30.82
CA GLU A 35 -7.16 -23.53 30.39
C GLU A 35 -8.24 -24.04 31.34
N SER A 36 -8.02 -23.89 32.65
CA SER A 36 -9.00 -24.27 33.69
C SER A 36 -10.11 -23.23 33.89
N ALA A 37 -10.06 -22.10 33.18
CA ALA A 37 -10.97 -20.97 33.32
C ALA A 37 -11.09 -20.44 34.77
N VAL A 38 -10.03 -20.56 35.56
CA VAL A 38 -9.96 -20.09 36.95
C VAL A 38 -9.41 -18.67 36.99
N SER A 39 -10.21 -17.72 37.49
CA SER A 39 -9.74 -16.35 37.75
C SER A 39 -8.84 -16.30 38.99
N VAL A 40 -7.94 -15.31 39.07
CA VAL A 40 -7.04 -15.14 40.24
C VAL A 40 -7.82 -14.99 41.56
N ARG A 41 -9.01 -14.38 41.52
CA ARG A 41 -9.87 -14.26 42.70
C ARG A 41 -10.46 -15.61 43.12
N GLN A 42 -10.84 -16.46 42.16
CA GLN A 42 -11.32 -17.81 42.43
C GLN A 42 -10.19 -18.72 42.91
N LEU A 43 -9.00 -18.60 42.33
CA LEU A 43 -7.79 -19.27 42.82
C LEU A 43 -7.58 -18.93 44.29
N HIS A 44 -7.50 -17.64 44.64
CA HIS A 44 -7.33 -17.20 46.03
C HIS A 44 -8.39 -17.76 46.99
N ALA A 45 -9.65 -17.83 46.56
CA ALA A 45 -10.73 -18.37 47.40
C ALA A 45 -10.65 -19.89 47.61
N ARG A 46 -9.93 -20.62 46.75
CA ARG A 46 -9.75 -22.08 46.84
C ARG A 46 -8.45 -22.50 47.51
N LEU A 47 -7.49 -21.58 47.65
CA LEU A 47 -6.25 -21.83 48.36
C LEU A 47 -6.53 -22.02 49.86
N THR A 48 -6.15 -23.18 50.39
CA THR A 48 -6.10 -23.47 51.82
C THR A 48 -4.68 -23.29 52.37
N PRO A 49 -4.52 -23.05 53.69
CA PRO A 49 -3.21 -22.96 54.34
C PRO A 49 -2.31 -24.19 54.16
N GLU A 50 -2.91 -25.36 53.90
CA GLU A 50 -2.20 -26.63 53.72
C GLU A 50 -1.35 -26.68 52.45
N HIS A 51 -1.65 -25.84 51.46
CA HIS A 51 -0.85 -25.77 50.23
C HIS A 51 0.48 -25.02 50.41
N PHE A 52 0.70 -24.37 51.56
CA PHE A 52 1.88 -23.54 51.80
C PHE A 52 2.67 -24.07 53.00
N VAL A 53 3.99 -24.21 52.86
CA VAL A 53 4.87 -24.62 53.96
C VAL A 53 4.81 -23.63 55.12
N ALA A 54 4.59 -22.35 54.83
CA ALA A 54 4.39 -21.31 55.83
C ALA A 54 3.06 -21.40 56.60
N GLY A 55 2.12 -22.24 56.16
CA GLY A 55 0.81 -22.43 56.79
C GLY A 55 -0.10 -21.19 56.70
N ALA A 56 0.12 -20.29 55.74
CA ALA A 56 -0.66 -19.08 55.54
C ALA A 56 -0.86 -18.80 54.05
N VAL A 57 -2.09 -18.40 53.67
CA VAL A 57 -2.43 -18.03 52.30
C VAL A 57 -2.02 -16.56 52.05
N PRO A 58 -1.24 -16.25 51.00
CA PRO A 58 -0.87 -14.87 50.68
C PRO A 58 -2.09 -14.01 50.34
N ASP A 59 -2.06 -12.72 50.69
CA ASP A 59 -3.13 -11.78 50.32
C ASP A 59 -3.29 -11.69 48.79
N LEU A 60 -4.49 -11.34 48.31
CA LEU A 60 -4.84 -11.30 46.90
C LEU A 60 -3.89 -10.40 46.08
N ARG A 61 -3.40 -9.31 46.67
CA ARG A 61 -2.42 -8.45 46.01
C ARG A 61 -1.08 -9.17 45.85
N GLN A 62 -0.56 -9.75 46.92
CA GLN A 62 0.70 -10.52 46.90
C GLN A 62 0.60 -11.71 45.96
N LEU A 63 -0.54 -12.39 45.90
CA LEU A 63 -0.78 -13.48 44.96
C LEU A 63 -0.66 -13.00 43.51
N ARG A 64 -1.18 -11.81 43.17
CA ARG A 64 -1.04 -11.24 41.81
C ARG A 64 0.40 -10.88 41.47
N ASP A 65 1.13 -10.35 42.45
CA ASP A 65 2.54 -9.97 42.28
C ASP A 65 3.39 -11.25 42.10
N ARG A 66 3.16 -12.29 42.92
CA ARG A 66 3.78 -13.62 42.79
C ARG A 66 3.46 -14.31 41.46
N LEU A 67 2.22 -14.29 41.00
CA LEU A 67 1.82 -14.79 39.66
C LEU A 67 2.35 -13.92 38.51
N SER A 68 2.90 -12.75 38.82
CA SER A 68 3.66 -11.96 37.88
C SER A 68 5.15 -12.29 37.87
N GLY A 69 5.61 -13.18 38.75
CA GLY A 69 7.01 -13.59 38.89
C GLY A 69 7.75 -12.91 40.04
N GLU A 70 7.11 -11.98 40.75
CA GLU A 70 7.74 -11.28 41.88
C GLU A 70 7.73 -12.18 43.12
N SER A 71 8.91 -12.67 43.51
CA SER A 71 9.06 -13.60 44.64
C SER A 71 8.17 -14.85 44.52
N LEU A 72 8.11 -15.43 43.32
CA LEU A 72 7.39 -16.68 43.09
C LEU A 72 8.01 -17.79 43.95
N GLU A 73 7.18 -18.55 44.66
CA GLU A 73 7.56 -19.70 45.49
C GLU A 73 7.04 -20.99 44.86
N TRP A 74 7.74 -22.11 45.07
CA TRP A 74 7.36 -23.41 44.52
C TRP A 74 5.99 -23.88 45.02
N ASP A 75 5.71 -23.72 46.32
CA ASP A 75 4.43 -24.03 46.96
C ASP A 75 3.24 -23.43 46.20
N LEU A 76 3.39 -22.20 45.69
CA LEU A 76 2.34 -21.55 44.91
C LEU A 76 2.12 -22.23 43.56
N VAL A 77 3.16 -22.74 42.92
CA VAL A 77 3.05 -23.46 41.63
C VAL A 77 2.32 -24.78 41.82
N GLU A 78 2.65 -25.52 42.87
CA GLU A 78 1.93 -26.74 43.26
C GLU A 78 0.46 -26.46 43.58
N ALA A 79 0.20 -25.45 44.42
CA ALA A 79 -1.15 -25.05 44.78
C ALA A 79 -1.99 -24.62 43.55
N VAL A 80 -1.38 -23.95 42.57
CA VAL A 80 -2.06 -23.60 41.32
C VAL A 80 -2.40 -24.85 40.51
N ALA A 81 -1.48 -25.81 40.41
CA ALA A 81 -1.73 -27.07 39.71
C ALA A 81 -2.87 -27.85 40.37
N ASP A 82 -2.87 -27.98 41.70
CA ASP A 82 -3.92 -28.67 42.46
C ASP A 82 -5.30 -28.05 42.27
N VAL A 83 -5.39 -26.72 42.27
CA VAL A 83 -6.66 -26.00 42.07
C VAL A 83 -7.13 -26.03 40.61
N CYS A 84 -6.22 -26.02 39.63
CA CYS A 84 -6.56 -26.03 38.22
C CYS A 84 -6.95 -27.43 37.71
N PHE A 85 -6.37 -28.48 38.30
CA PHE A 85 -6.51 -29.85 37.82
C PHE A 85 -6.96 -30.84 38.91
N PRO A 86 -8.06 -30.57 39.66
CA PRO A 86 -8.46 -31.38 40.82
C PRO A 86 -8.98 -32.78 40.46
N HIS A 87 -9.29 -33.03 39.19
CA HIS A 87 -9.87 -34.28 38.69
C HIS A 87 -9.00 -34.96 37.64
N GLU A 88 -7.80 -34.44 37.40
CA GLU A 88 -6.87 -35.01 36.45
C GLU A 88 -6.16 -36.21 37.09
N GLN A 89 -5.93 -37.28 36.32
CA GLN A 89 -5.21 -38.45 36.80
C GLN A 89 -3.77 -38.04 37.17
N ALA A 90 -3.16 -38.77 38.11
CA ALA A 90 -1.87 -38.39 38.68
C ALA A 90 -0.74 -38.23 37.62
N ASP A 91 -0.76 -39.02 36.55
CA ASP A 91 0.33 -39.05 35.56
C ASP A 91 0.52 -37.73 34.78
N PRO A 92 -0.52 -37.15 34.13
CA PRO A 92 -0.38 -35.88 33.40
C PRO A 92 -0.11 -34.66 34.30
N SER A 93 -0.68 -34.59 35.51
CA SER A 93 -0.39 -33.48 36.44
C SER A 93 1.05 -33.54 36.94
N GLN A 94 1.55 -34.74 37.28
CA GLN A 94 2.95 -34.96 37.67
C GLN A 94 3.92 -34.62 36.54
N ARG A 95 3.57 -34.91 35.28
CA ARG A 95 4.42 -34.52 34.14
C ARG A 95 4.54 -33.01 33.99
N ARG A 96 3.43 -32.27 34.08
CA ARG A 96 3.43 -30.79 34.02
C ARG A 96 4.23 -30.19 35.18
N LEU A 97 4.02 -30.71 36.40
CA LEU A 97 4.78 -30.31 37.57
C LEU A 97 6.26 -30.67 37.45
N GLY A 98 6.61 -31.81 36.86
CA GLY A 98 7.99 -32.21 36.60
C GLY A 98 8.70 -31.23 35.66
N GLU A 99 8.06 -30.85 34.55
CA GLU A 99 8.58 -29.86 33.61
C GLU A 99 8.80 -28.50 34.31
N ALA A 100 7.80 -28.03 35.06
CA ALA A 100 7.90 -26.81 35.86
C ALA A 100 9.00 -26.89 36.94
N ARG A 101 9.17 -28.05 37.58
CA ARG A 101 10.19 -28.28 38.60
C ARG A 101 11.59 -28.16 38.03
N THR A 102 11.82 -28.67 36.81
CA THR A 102 13.13 -28.51 36.16
C THR A 102 13.49 -27.04 35.89
N LEU A 103 12.50 -26.17 35.66
CA LEU A 103 12.73 -24.73 35.49
C LEU A 103 13.02 -24.07 36.84
N TRP A 104 12.28 -24.45 37.87
CA TRP A 104 12.49 -23.98 39.24
C TRP A 104 13.89 -24.33 39.78
N ASP A 105 14.30 -25.59 39.63
CA ASP A 105 15.61 -26.05 40.09
C ASP A 105 16.75 -25.37 39.31
N ARG A 106 16.56 -25.13 37.99
CA ARG A 106 17.50 -24.36 37.16
C ARG A 106 17.62 -22.91 37.62
N ALA A 107 16.51 -22.26 37.96
CA ALA A 107 16.50 -20.90 38.49
C ALA A 107 17.32 -20.78 39.79
N GLY A 108 17.23 -21.79 40.67
CA GLY A 108 18.01 -21.84 41.91
C GLY A 108 19.49 -22.18 41.71
N ALA A 109 19.82 -23.04 40.75
CA ALA A 109 21.18 -23.54 40.54
C ALA A 109 22.07 -22.57 39.75
N ASN A 110 21.56 -22.00 38.65
CA ASN A 110 22.28 -21.08 37.77
C ASN A 110 21.29 -20.08 37.14
N PRO A 111 20.90 -19.02 37.85
CA PRO A 111 19.94 -18.05 37.33
C PRO A 111 20.51 -17.32 36.10
N THR A 112 19.85 -17.44 34.96
CA THR A 112 20.23 -16.67 33.78
C THR A 112 19.74 -15.23 33.96
N ALA A 113 20.69 -14.30 34.07
CA ALA A 113 20.36 -12.88 34.17
C ALA A 113 19.50 -12.45 32.98
N ILE A 114 18.44 -11.67 33.25
CA ILE A 114 17.58 -11.08 32.24
C ILE A 114 18.41 -10.03 31.52
N THR A 115 19.19 -10.48 30.55
CA THR A 115 19.96 -9.60 29.69
C THR A 115 18.97 -9.09 28.66
N GLU A 116 18.84 -7.77 28.54
CA GLU A 116 17.98 -7.05 27.57
C GLU A 116 18.16 -7.54 26.11
N ALA A 117 19.19 -8.35 25.85
CA ALA A 117 19.47 -9.02 24.59
C ALA A 117 18.43 -10.05 24.12
N GLN A 118 17.62 -10.67 25.00
CA GLN A 118 16.51 -11.52 24.53
C GLN A 118 15.33 -10.68 23.98
N GLU A 119 15.23 -9.39 24.32
CA GLU A 119 14.33 -8.41 23.68
C GLU A 119 14.94 -7.75 22.43
N LEU A 120 16.20 -8.02 22.09
CA LEU A 120 16.85 -7.48 20.89
C LEU A 120 16.65 -8.35 19.64
N VAL A 121 16.35 -9.65 19.81
CA VAL A 121 16.07 -10.56 18.68
C VAL A 121 14.70 -10.29 17.98
N PRO A 122 13.68 -9.66 18.60
CA PRO A 122 12.51 -9.11 17.91
C PRO A 122 12.70 -7.72 17.26
N ALA A 123 13.71 -6.94 17.66
CA ALA A 123 13.81 -5.53 17.25
C ALA A 123 14.35 -5.37 15.82
N TRP A 124 15.35 -6.16 15.44
CA TRP A 124 15.91 -6.11 14.08
C TRP A 124 14.97 -6.71 13.03
N GLU A 125 14.18 -7.73 13.39
CA GLU A 125 13.14 -8.29 12.51
C GLU A 125 12.03 -7.28 12.27
N LEU A 126 11.57 -6.59 13.32
CA LEU A 126 10.59 -5.52 13.23
C LEU A 126 11.12 -4.35 12.39
N LEU A 127 12.37 -3.95 12.61
CA LEU A 127 13.02 -2.91 11.80
C LEU A 127 13.12 -3.33 10.34
N GLY A 128 13.52 -4.58 10.07
CA GLY A 128 13.55 -5.14 8.71
C GLY A 128 12.17 -5.17 8.05
N ALA A 129 11.11 -5.49 8.79
CA ALA A 129 9.73 -5.45 8.30
C ALA A 129 9.26 -4.01 7.99
N LYS A 130 9.65 -3.04 8.83
CA LYS A 130 9.39 -1.61 8.61
C LYS A 130 10.11 -1.09 7.37
N ASP A 131 11.37 -1.42 7.19
CA ASP A 131 12.16 -0.99 6.03
C ASP A 131 11.57 -1.54 4.73
N ARG A 132 11.16 -2.82 4.71
CA ARG A 132 10.44 -3.41 3.56
C ARG A 132 9.13 -2.68 3.28
N THR A 133 8.37 -2.33 4.31
CA THR A 133 7.12 -1.58 4.13
C THR A 133 7.38 -0.19 3.55
N ILE A 134 8.42 0.51 4.03
CA ILE A 134 8.83 1.82 3.51
C ILE A 134 9.23 1.69 2.03
N GLU A 135 9.98 0.66 1.67
CA GLU A 135 10.40 0.41 0.28
C GLU A 135 9.19 0.20 -0.64
N VAL A 136 8.24 -0.66 -0.24
CA VAL A 136 7.02 -0.93 -1.01
C VAL A 136 6.16 0.34 -1.15
N LEU A 137 6.03 1.14 -0.09
CA LEU A 137 5.31 2.43 -0.15
C LEU A 137 5.98 3.43 -1.10
N GLN A 138 7.31 3.51 -1.09
CA GLN A 138 8.05 4.35 -2.02
C GLN A 138 7.88 3.88 -3.46
N GLU A 139 7.91 2.57 -3.72
CA GLU A 139 7.68 2.03 -5.05
C GLU A 139 6.25 2.31 -5.53
N MET A 140 5.25 2.14 -4.65
CA MET A 140 3.86 2.46 -4.96
C MET A 140 3.68 3.94 -5.30
N GLN A 141 4.35 4.85 -4.57
CA GLN A 141 4.32 6.27 -4.87
C GLN A 141 4.93 6.58 -6.25
N ARG A 142 6.08 5.97 -6.59
CA ARG A 142 6.69 6.11 -7.92
C ARG A 142 5.78 5.58 -9.02
N ALA A 143 5.14 4.44 -8.80
CA ALA A 143 4.20 3.84 -9.76
C ALA A 143 2.97 4.74 -9.99
N ARG A 144 2.42 5.35 -8.94
CA ARG A 144 1.31 6.32 -9.05
C ARG A 144 1.71 7.57 -9.82
N GLN A 145 2.89 8.13 -9.54
CA GLN A 145 3.42 9.28 -10.28
C GLN A 145 3.61 8.98 -11.76
N ALA A 146 4.12 7.80 -12.11
CA ALA A 146 4.24 7.36 -13.50
C ALA A 146 2.86 7.24 -14.17
N TYR A 147 1.89 6.62 -13.49
CA TYR A 147 0.51 6.49 -13.98
C TYR A 147 -0.15 7.85 -14.26
N GLU A 148 -0.02 8.82 -13.35
CA GLU A 148 -0.57 10.16 -13.52
C GLU A 148 0.07 10.87 -14.73
N ALA A 149 1.39 10.76 -14.90
CA ALA A 149 2.09 11.33 -16.05
C ALA A 149 1.61 10.70 -17.38
N ASP A 150 1.39 9.38 -17.39
CA ASP A 150 0.92 8.66 -18.57
C ASP A 150 -0.54 8.98 -18.90
N GLU A 151 -1.41 9.17 -17.90
CA GLU A 151 -2.78 9.63 -18.11
C GLU A 151 -2.83 11.04 -18.71
N HIS A 152 -1.97 11.94 -18.24
CA HIS A 152 -1.84 13.27 -18.87
C HIS A 152 -1.37 13.16 -20.32
N ALA A 153 -0.38 12.31 -20.62
CA ALA A 153 0.08 12.07 -21.98
C ALA A 153 -1.04 11.47 -22.87
N ARG A 154 -1.85 10.55 -22.32
CA ARG A 154 -2.99 9.95 -23.02
C ARG A 154 -4.06 11.00 -23.35
N GLN A 155 -4.41 11.87 -22.40
CA GLN A 155 -5.36 12.97 -22.63
C GLN A 155 -4.86 13.94 -23.69
N GLN A 156 -3.57 14.28 -23.65
CA GLN A 156 -2.95 15.13 -24.66
C GLN A 156 -3.02 14.47 -26.05
N ALA A 157 -2.62 13.20 -26.18
CA ALA A 157 -2.69 12.46 -27.44
C ALA A 157 -4.13 12.38 -27.99
N LEU A 158 -5.12 12.16 -27.11
CA LEU A 158 -6.53 12.15 -27.50
C LEU A 158 -7.00 13.52 -28.05
N SER A 159 -6.64 14.62 -27.37
CA SER A 159 -6.98 15.97 -27.83
C SER A 159 -6.36 16.29 -29.19
N MET A 160 -5.11 15.86 -29.41
CA MET A 160 -4.39 16.07 -30.66
C MET A 160 -5.00 15.25 -31.80
N ALA A 161 -5.31 13.97 -31.56
CA ALA A 161 -6.00 13.13 -32.54
C ALA A 161 -7.36 13.72 -32.93
N THR A 162 -8.11 14.25 -31.95
CA THR A 162 -9.41 14.91 -32.20
C THR A 162 -9.24 16.15 -33.10
N LEU A 163 -8.24 16.98 -32.83
CA LEU A 163 -7.93 18.15 -33.67
C LEU A 163 -7.53 17.75 -35.10
N LEU A 164 -6.67 16.74 -35.23
CA LEU A 164 -6.22 16.21 -36.54
C LEU A 164 -7.39 15.65 -37.34
N PHE A 165 -8.33 14.96 -36.69
CA PHE A 165 -9.54 14.45 -37.34
C PHE A 165 -10.40 15.58 -37.92
N VAL A 166 -10.61 16.65 -37.15
CA VAL A 166 -11.35 17.84 -37.63
C VAL A 166 -10.64 18.49 -38.82
N MET A 167 -9.32 18.67 -38.74
CA MET A 167 -8.52 19.25 -39.82
C MET A 167 -8.54 18.38 -41.08
N LEU A 168 -8.48 17.05 -40.92
CA LEU A 168 -8.58 16.10 -42.02
C LEU A 168 -9.93 16.20 -42.73
N GLY A 169 -11.03 16.32 -41.98
CA GLY A 169 -12.36 16.53 -42.56
C GLY A 169 -12.45 17.83 -43.37
N GLN A 170 -11.83 18.92 -42.89
CA GLN A 170 -11.76 20.18 -43.64
C GLN A 170 -10.91 20.06 -44.92
N ALA A 171 -9.77 19.36 -44.85
CA ALA A 171 -8.91 19.13 -46.00
C ALA A 171 -9.62 18.28 -47.07
N GLN A 172 -10.31 17.22 -46.67
CA GLN A 172 -11.11 16.37 -47.56
C GLN A 172 -12.23 17.15 -48.25
N ALA A 173 -12.98 17.96 -47.49
CA ALA A 173 -14.02 18.82 -48.06
C ALA A 173 -13.45 19.77 -49.13
N LYS A 174 -12.28 20.35 -48.87
CA LYS A 174 -11.58 21.23 -49.82
C LYS A 174 -11.07 20.49 -51.06
N VAL A 175 -10.55 19.26 -50.92
CA VAL A 175 -10.16 18.41 -52.05
C VAL A 175 -11.37 18.10 -52.93
N VAL A 176 -12.51 17.74 -52.34
CA VAL A 176 -13.77 17.49 -53.08
C VAL A 176 -14.26 18.75 -53.77
N GLU A 177 -14.23 19.91 -53.11
CA GLU A 177 -14.60 21.20 -53.71
C GLU A 177 -13.72 21.54 -54.92
N LEU A 178 -12.40 21.41 -54.80
CA LEU A 178 -11.45 21.69 -55.87
C LEU A 178 -11.58 20.70 -57.04
N ARG A 179 -11.82 19.41 -56.75
CA ARG A 179 -12.12 18.40 -57.79
C ARG A 179 -13.37 18.76 -58.57
N ARG A 180 -14.49 19.05 -57.89
CA ARG A 180 -15.74 19.46 -58.55
C ARG A 180 -15.56 20.70 -59.44
N ARG A 181 -14.72 21.66 -59.01
CA ARG A 181 -14.39 22.84 -59.83
C ARG A 181 -13.58 22.46 -61.07
N LEU A 182 -12.64 21.52 -60.93
CA LEU A 182 -11.84 21.03 -62.04
C LEU A 182 -12.72 20.26 -63.03
N ASP A 183 -13.58 19.36 -62.57
CA ASP A 183 -14.54 18.62 -63.40
C ASP A 183 -15.50 19.58 -64.15
N ALA A 184 -15.98 20.64 -63.47
CA ALA A 184 -16.83 21.65 -64.09
C ALA A 184 -16.09 22.43 -65.19
N LEU A 185 -14.83 22.80 -64.97
CA LEU A 185 -14.00 23.46 -65.98
C LEU A 185 -13.72 22.54 -67.17
N GLU A 186 -13.44 21.26 -66.94
CA GLU A 186 -13.25 20.26 -67.99
C GLU A 186 -14.52 20.04 -68.82
N SER A 187 -15.69 20.00 -68.18
CA SER A 187 -16.97 19.83 -68.87
C SER A 187 -17.41 21.03 -69.70
N ALA A 188 -16.93 22.23 -69.35
CA ALA A 188 -17.33 23.49 -69.99
C ALA A 188 -16.37 23.96 -71.09
N ALA A 189 -15.14 23.42 -71.16
CA ALA A 189 -14.05 24.08 -71.89
C ALA A 189 -13.47 23.29 -73.07
N VAL A 190 -13.27 24.06 -74.15
CA VAL A 190 -12.42 23.84 -75.32
C VAL A 190 -10.94 24.19 -75.02
N GLU A 191 -10.65 24.78 -73.86
CA GLU A 191 -9.32 25.17 -73.37
C GLU A 191 -8.90 24.41 -72.09
N PRO A 192 -7.58 24.16 -71.89
CA PRO A 192 -7.09 23.38 -70.76
C PRO A 192 -7.38 24.03 -69.40
N PRO A 193 -7.62 23.23 -68.34
CA PRO A 193 -7.90 23.74 -67.01
C PRO A 193 -6.77 24.62 -66.47
N SER A 194 -7.12 25.70 -65.76
CA SER A 194 -6.14 26.63 -65.18
C SER A 194 -5.13 25.89 -64.29
N SER A 195 -3.84 26.01 -64.61
CA SER A 195 -2.73 25.41 -63.85
C SER A 195 -2.80 25.70 -62.35
N LYS A 196 -3.33 26.87 -61.96
CA LYS A 196 -3.52 27.26 -60.55
C LYS A 196 -4.47 26.34 -59.79
N VAL A 197 -5.56 25.86 -60.42
CA VAL A 197 -6.52 24.96 -59.77
C VAL A 197 -5.89 23.59 -59.55
N VAL A 198 -5.14 23.09 -60.54
CA VAL A 198 -4.39 21.83 -60.46
C VAL A 198 -3.34 21.90 -59.35
N GLU A 199 -2.57 22.98 -59.27
CA GLU A 199 -1.59 23.21 -58.21
C GLU A 199 -2.24 23.23 -56.82
N LEU A 200 -3.35 23.96 -56.66
CA LEU A 200 -4.10 24.03 -55.40
C LEU A 200 -4.65 22.66 -54.99
N LEU A 201 -5.16 21.86 -55.95
CA LEU A 201 -5.62 20.50 -55.70
C LEU A 201 -4.48 19.60 -55.23
N SER A 202 -3.33 19.63 -55.92
CA SER A 202 -2.15 18.85 -55.54
C SER A 202 -1.63 19.22 -54.15
N ARG A 203 -1.69 20.51 -53.78
CA ARG A 203 -1.32 20.98 -52.45
C ARG A 203 -2.30 20.50 -51.40
N ALA A 204 -3.61 20.57 -51.67
CA ALA A 204 -4.64 20.09 -50.74
C ALA A 204 -4.54 18.57 -50.51
N GLN A 205 -4.26 17.80 -51.57
CA GLN A 205 -4.03 16.34 -51.47
C GLN A 205 -2.78 16.02 -50.63
N ARG A 206 -1.68 16.76 -50.81
CA ARG A 206 -0.48 16.60 -49.96
C ARG A 206 -0.76 16.92 -48.49
N GLN A 207 -1.57 17.95 -48.22
CA GLN A 207 -2.00 18.27 -46.86
C GLN A 207 -2.87 17.17 -46.25
N GLU A 208 -3.76 16.57 -47.04
CA GLU A 208 -4.59 15.44 -46.60
C GLU A 208 -3.73 14.22 -46.23
N THR A 209 -2.76 13.85 -47.07
CA THR A 209 -1.85 12.73 -46.80
C THR A 209 -1.00 12.98 -45.56
N GLU A 210 -0.47 14.20 -45.40
CA GLU A 210 0.31 14.57 -44.21
C GLU A 210 -0.53 14.50 -42.93
N LEU A 211 -1.77 14.99 -42.95
CA LEU A 211 -2.68 14.92 -41.80
C LEU A 211 -3.06 13.48 -41.46
N ARG A 212 -3.24 12.60 -42.45
CA ARG A 212 -3.48 11.17 -42.24
C ARG A 212 -2.29 10.49 -41.56
N GLU A 213 -1.07 10.76 -42.02
CA GLU A 213 0.14 10.22 -41.41
C GLU A 213 0.30 10.69 -39.96
N GLN A 214 0.04 11.97 -39.69
CA GLN A 214 0.07 12.53 -38.34
C GLN A 214 -1.00 11.90 -37.44
N LEU A 215 -2.20 11.63 -37.95
CA LEU A 215 -3.27 10.97 -37.21
C LEU A 215 -2.87 9.54 -36.80
N VAL A 216 -2.36 8.75 -37.75
CA VAL A 216 -1.87 7.39 -37.48
C VAL A 216 -0.77 7.40 -36.42
N ARG A 217 0.13 8.38 -36.47
CA ARG A 217 1.17 8.56 -35.46
C ARG A 217 0.57 8.88 -34.08
N ALA A 218 -0.36 9.83 -33.99
CA ALA A 218 -1.00 10.20 -32.74
C ALA A 218 -1.78 9.02 -32.12
N GLU A 219 -2.44 8.21 -32.94
CA GLU A 219 -3.14 7.00 -32.49
C GLU A 219 -2.16 5.94 -31.94
N ARG A 220 -1.02 5.72 -32.60
CA ARG A 220 0.04 4.85 -32.09
C ARG A 220 0.60 5.35 -30.75
N GLU A 221 0.88 6.64 -30.64
CA GLU A 221 1.36 7.26 -29.39
C GLU A 221 0.33 7.08 -28.27
N ARG A 222 -0.97 7.25 -28.55
CA ARG A 222 -2.05 6.95 -27.60
C ARG A 222 -2.07 5.48 -27.17
N GLY A 223 -1.91 4.56 -28.11
CA GLY A 223 -1.88 3.12 -27.84
C GLY A 223 -0.71 2.72 -26.91
N ILE A 224 0.46 3.30 -27.13
CA ILE A 224 1.64 3.09 -26.27
C ILE A 224 1.37 3.64 -24.86
N ALA A 225 0.86 4.87 -24.75
CA ALA A 225 0.53 5.47 -23.44
C ALA A 225 -0.47 4.61 -22.65
N GLN A 226 -1.49 4.05 -23.32
CA GLN A 226 -2.43 3.13 -22.68
C GLN A 226 -1.76 1.88 -22.13
N GLN A 227 -0.86 1.25 -22.91
CA GLN A 227 -0.15 0.05 -22.47
C GLN A 227 0.71 0.29 -21.22
N VAL A 228 1.37 1.46 -21.15
CA VAL A 228 2.18 1.84 -19.98
C VAL A 228 1.28 2.10 -18.76
N ALA A 229 0.17 2.83 -18.93
CA ALA A 229 -0.80 3.06 -17.87
C ALA A 229 -1.37 1.73 -17.32
N ASP A 230 -1.75 0.79 -18.20
CA ASP A 230 -2.25 -0.54 -17.80
C ASP A 230 -1.19 -1.34 -17.04
N HIS A 231 0.08 -1.25 -17.44
CA HIS A 231 1.20 -1.88 -16.73
C HIS A 231 1.41 -1.27 -15.34
N ALA A 232 1.39 0.06 -15.23
CA ALA A 232 1.52 0.76 -13.95
C ALA A 232 0.37 0.41 -13.00
N ALA A 233 -0.88 0.37 -13.50
CA ALA A 233 -2.05 -0.04 -12.73
C ALA A 233 -1.90 -1.48 -12.17
N ARG A 234 -1.44 -2.43 -13.00
CA ARG A 234 -1.15 -3.79 -12.53
C ARG A 234 -0.06 -3.81 -11.45
N ARG A 235 1.01 -3.03 -11.59
CA ARG A 235 2.07 -2.96 -10.57
C ARG A 235 1.56 -2.39 -9.25
N ILE A 236 0.71 -1.36 -9.29
CA ILE A 236 0.06 -0.80 -8.10
C ILE A 236 -0.74 -1.88 -7.36
N HIS A 237 -1.56 -2.67 -8.07
CA HIS A 237 -2.33 -3.75 -7.45
C HIS A 237 -1.45 -4.84 -6.82
N VAL A 238 -0.33 -5.19 -7.46
CA VAL A 238 0.63 -6.14 -6.88
C VAL A 238 1.25 -5.58 -5.59
N LEU A 239 1.67 -4.32 -5.59
CA LEU A 239 2.24 -3.66 -4.41
C LEU A 239 1.21 -3.50 -3.28
N GLU A 240 -0.05 -3.25 -3.61
CA GLU A 240 -1.16 -3.21 -2.64
C GLU A 240 -1.37 -4.58 -1.97
N ALA A 241 -1.25 -5.67 -2.73
CA ALA A 241 -1.30 -7.03 -2.19
C ALA A 241 -0.09 -7.32 -1.29
N GLU A 242 1.13 -6.97 -1.73
CA GLU A 242 2.36 -7.10 -0.92
C GLU A 242 2.24 -6.32 0.41
N LEU A 243 1.68 -5.10 0.39
CA LEU A 243 1.42 -4.33 1.62
C LEU A 243 0.39 -5.01 2.53
N ALA A 244 -0.64 -5.65 1.96
CA ALA A 244 -1.64 -6.36 2.73
C ALA A 244 -1.03 -7.59 3.45
N GLU A 245 -0.09 -8.28 2.81
CA GLU A 245 0.66 -9.40 3.39
C GLU A 245 1.66 -8.96 4.48
N LEU A 246 2.29 -7.80 4.31
CA LEU A 246 3.23 -7.24 5.29
C LEU A 246 2.54 -6.63 6.52
N ARG A 247 1.29 -6.16 6.39
CA ARG A 247 0.52 -5.55 7.48
C ARG A 247 0.41 -6.40 8.76
N PRO A 248 0.07 -7.71 8.73
CA PRO A 248 -0.03 -8.52 9.95
C PRO A 248 1.30 -8.65 10.70
N HIS A 249 2.43 -8.62 10.00
CA HIS A 249 3.77 -8.71 10.59
C HIS A 249 4.19 -7.44 11.35
N MET A 250 3.51 -6.32 11.12
CA MET A 250 3.79 -5.05 11.80
C MET A 250 2.94 -4.83 13.06
N GLY A 251 2.18 -5.83 13.48
CA GLY A 251 1.41 -5.81 14.71
C GLY A 251 0.10 -5.04 14.58
N GLU A 252 -0.92 -5.70 14.04
CA GLU A 252 -2.33 -5.36 14.29
C GLU A 252 -2.81 -5.90 15.66
N ASP A 253 -1.95 -5.83 16.69
CA ASP A 253 -2.31 -6.02 18.11
C ASP A 253 -2.19 -4.69 18.89
N GLY A 254 -2.39 -3.56 18.20
CA GLY A 254 -2.69 -2.29 18.86
C GLY A 254 -4.17 -2.30 19.31
N PRO A 255 -4.49 -2.17 20.60
CA PRO A 255 -5.87 -2.24 21.07
C PRO A 255 -6.73 -1.13 20.41
N PRO A 256 -7.97 -1.44 19.98
CA PRO A 256 -8.89 -0.44 19.49
C PRO A 256 -9.36 0.41 20.67
N GLY A 257 -8.66 1.50 20.97
CA GLY A 257 -9.16 2.50 21.90
C GLY A 257 -8.18 2.96 22.97
N HIS A 258 -7.15 3.69 22.57
CA HIS A 258 -6.87 4.95 23.25
C HIS A 258 -6.79 6.05 22.20
N ARG A 259 -7.95 6.63 21.88
CA ARG A 259 -8.01 8.05 21.50
C ARG A 259 -7.47 8.83 22.69
N SER A 260 -6.16 8.89 22.83
CA SER A 260 -5.52 9.96 23.57
C SER A 260 -5.99 11.23 22.88
N ARG A 261 -6.94 11.90 23.54
CA ARG A 261 -7.21 13.31 23.36
C ARG A 261 -5.93 14.06 23.74
N HIS A 262 -4.89 13.93 22.92
CA HIS A 262 -3.90 14.98 22.79
C HIS A 262 -4.63 16.11 22.11
N ARG A 263 -5.29 16.89 22.96
CA ARG A 263 -5.75 18.23 22.71
C ARG A 263 -4.49 19.02 22.35
N PHE A 264 -4.12 18.99 21.07
CA PHE A 264 -3.26 20.01 20.52
C PHE A 264 -3.92 21.35 20.87
N PRO A 265 -3.20 22.31 21.47
CA PRO A 265 -3.74 23.64 21.66
C PRO A 265 -4.11 24.18 20.29
N ASP A 266 -5.37 24.58 20.15
CA ASP A 266 -5.89 25.19 18.93
C ASP A 266 -4.95 26.33 18.51
N PRO A 267 -4.43 26.35 17.27
CA PRO A 267 -3.79 27.54 16.76
C PRO A 267 -4.83 28.65 16.76
N ILE A 268 -4.51 29.76 17.44
CA ILE A 268 -5.29 30.99 17.46
C ILE A 268 -5.62 31.36 16.02
N CYS A 269 -6.86 31.08 15.62
CA CYS A 269 -7.38 31.40 14.31
C CYS A 269 -7.74 32.88 14.33
N THR A 270 -6.79 33.73 13.93
CA THR A 270 -7.11 35.09 13.48
C THR A 270 -8.03 34.97 12.27
N ARG A 271 -9.22 35.52 12.45
CA ARG A 271 -10.36 35.45 11.55
C ARG A 271 -10.09 36.36 10.34
N SER A 272 -9.48 35.82 9.29
CA SER A 272 -9.44 36.41 7.96
C SER A 272 -10.40 35.64 7.05
N THR A 273 -11.55 36.24 6.75
CA THR A 273 -12.53 35.71 5.80
C THR A 273 -11.96 35.62 4.38
N PRO A 274 -11.92 34.44 3.73
CA PRO A 274 -11.74 34.36 2.30
C PRO A 274 -13.11 34.29 1.61
N THR A 275 -13.36 35.28 0.76
CA THR A 275 -14.48 35.32 -0.18
C THR A 275 -14.44 34.08 -1.09
N THR A 276 -15.50 33.28 -1.06
CA THR A 276 -15.70 32.12 -1.92
C THR A 276 -15.86 32.56 -3.39
N PRO A 277 -15.05 32.06 -4.35
CA PRO A 277 -15.46 32.06 -5.74
C PRO A 277 -16.29 30.80 -6.01
N ARG A 278 -17.51 31.02 -6.48
CA ARG A 278 -18.43 29.97 -6.96
C ARG A 278 -17.72 29.00 -7.90
N SER A 279 -17.79 27.71 -7.58
CA SER A 279 -17.43 26.59 -8.46
C SER A 279 -18.31 26.63 -9.72
N THR A 280 -17.78 27.22 -10.78
CA THR A 280 -18.28 27.00 -12.13
C THR A 280 -17.58 25.75 -12.65
N THR A 281 -18.36 24.74 -13.05
CA THR A 281 -17.82 23.52 -13.64
C THR A 281 -16.99 23.88 -14.89
N TRP A 282 -15.84 23.24 -15.03
CA TRP A 282 -14.87 23.51 -16.10
C TRP A 282 -15.46 23.32 -17.52
N THR A 283 -16.56 22.59 -17.61
CA THR A 283 -17.37 22.32 -18.82
C THR A 283 -18.13 23.53 -19.36
N GLU A 284 -18.39 24.59 -18.57
CA GLU A 284 -19.18 25.74 -19.03
C GLU A 284 -18.34 26.90 -19.62
N ARG A 285 -17.02 26.91 -19.40
CA ARG A 285 -16.14 27.99 -19.88
C ARG A 285 -15.78 27.87 -21.37
N TRP A 286 -15.83 26.66 -21.94
CA TRP A 286 -15.53 26.43 -23.36
C TRP A 286 -16.68 26.76 -24.31
N ARG A 287 -17.91 26.91 -23.81
CA ARG A 287 -19.09 27.17 -24.66
C ARG A 287 -19.36 28.67 -24.94
N ARG A 288 -18.68 29.59 -24.25
CA ARG A 288 -18.87 31.06 -24.40
C ARG A 288 -17.73 31.81 -25.11
N ARG A 289 -16.78 31.11 -25.74
CA ARG A 289 -15.71 31.71 -26.56
C ARG A 289 -15.65 31.15 -27.99
N ALA A 290 -16.81 30.84 -28.57
CA ALA A 290 -16.90 30.71 -30.03
C ALA A 290 -17.08 32.13 -30.62
N PRO A 291 -16.10 32.68 -31.36
CA PRO A 291 -16.34 33.90 -32.14
C PRO A 291 -17.37 33.60 -33.23
N PRO A 292 -18.21 34.57 -33.63
CA PRO A 292 -19.07 34.41 -34.80
C PRO A 292 -18.19 34.12 -36.01
N LEU A 293 -18.55 33.08 -36.77
CA LEU A 293 -17.92 32.71 -38.03
C LEU A 293 -18.17 33.82 -39.05
N THR A 294 -17.36 34.88 -39.01
CA THR A 294 -17.22 35.79 -40.14
C THR A 294 -16.32 35.12 -41.17
N ARG A 295 -16.86 34.93 -42.38
CA ARG A 295 -16.12 34.51 -43.58
C ARG A 295 -14.90 35.42 -43.76
N SER A 296 -13.73 34.91 -43.41
CA SER A 296 -12.44 35.55 -43.69
C SER A 296 -11.70 34.71 -44.72
N THR A 297 -11.84 35.12 -45.98
CA THR A 297 -10.96 34.74 -47.08
C THR A 297 -9.60 35.40 -46.85
N ARG A 298 -8.71 34.73 -46.13
CA ARG A 298 -7.27 35.04 -46.16
C ARG A 298 -6.44 33.79 -46.45
N PRO A 299 -5.38 33.90 -47.26
CA PRO A 299 -4.55 32.76 -47.63
C PRO A 299 -3.70 32.31 -46.43
N PHE A 300 -3.83 31.04 -46.08
CA PHE A 300 -3.02 30.36 -45.07
C PHE A 300 -1.60 30.16 -45.60
N SER A 301 -0.69 31.06 -45.22
CA SER A 301 0.75 30.91 -45.36
C SER A 301 1.43 31.30 -44.05
N ARG A 302 1.52 30.32 -43.13
CA ARG A 302 2.58 30.16 -42.11
C ARG A 302 2.24 28.93 -41.26
N LEU A 303 2.97 27.84 -41.50
CA LEU A 303 3.04 26.70 -40.58
C LEU A 303 3.75 27.16 -39.28
N PRO A 304 3.34 26.69 -38.10
CA PRO A 304 4.10 26.93 -36.87
C PRO A 304 5.42 26.13 -36.87
N PRO A 305 6.41 26.55 -36.05
CA PRO A 305 7.76 26.00 -36.10
C PRO A 305 7.82 24.56 -35.55
N ARG A 306 8.83 23.83 -36.03
CA ARG A 306 9.25 22.50 -35.59
C ARG A 306 9.09 22.30 -34.08
N TRP A 307 8.19 21.40 -33.69
CA TRP A 307 8.14 20.88 -32.32
C TRP A 307 9.40 20.04 -32.09
N VAL A 308 10.27 20.56 -31.23
CA VAL A 308 11.45 19.87 -30.73
C VAL A 308 10.98 18.57 -30.09
N THR A 309 11.44 17.45 -30.63
CA THR A 309 11.25 16.11 -30.08
C THR A 309 12.00 16.00 -28.75
N GLY A 310 11.39 16.51 -27.68
CA GLY A 310 11.75 16.14 -26.32
C GLY A 310 11.30 14.69 -26.12
N ARG A 311 12.12 13.71 -26.53
CA ARG A 311 11.97 12.33 -26.06
C ARG A 311 11.98 12.38 -24.53
N PRO A 312 10.93 11.92 -23.83
CA PRO A 312 11.09 11.61 -22.42
C PRO A 312 12.17 10.53 -22.34
N ARG A 313 13.29 10.84 -21.68
CA ARG A 313 14.27 9.84 -21.28
C ARG A 313 13.56 8.94 -20.26
N PHE A 314 12.98 7.85 -20.73
CA PHE A 314 12.62 6.74 -19.86
C PHE A 314 13.88 6.32 -19.09
N PRO A 315 13.84 6.19 -17.76
CA PRO A 315 14.93 5.57 -17.03
C PRO A 315 15.06 4.14 -17.56
N GLN A 316 16.25 3.80 -18.09
CA GLN A 316 16.56 2.44 -18.50
C GLN A 316 16.43 1.54 -17.28
N LEU A 317 15.32 0.80 -17.20
CA LEU A 317 15.19 -0.32 -16.28
C LEU A 317 16.35 -1.28 -16.56
N LEU A 318 17.17 -1.46 -15.54
CA LEU A 318 18.33 -2.33 -15.49
C LEU A 318 17.99 -3.69 -16.11
N ARG A 319 18.50 -3.95 -17.33
CA ARG A 319 18.65 -5.30 -17.85
C ARG A 319 19.59 -6.04 -16.91
N ARG A 320 19.04 -6.92 -16.05
CA ARG A 320 19.81 -7.93 -15.34
C ARG A 320 20.61 -8.72 -16.37
N LYS A 321 21.95 -8.72 -16.21
CA LYS A 321 22.85 -9.56 -17.01
C LYS A 321 22.48 -11.03 -16.81
N PRO A 322 22.42 -11.86 -17.87
CA PRO A 322 22.37 -13.30 -17.68
C PRO A 322 23.69 -13.75 -17.04
N VAL A 323 23.59 -14.45 -15.90
CA VAL A 323 24.70 -15.14 -15.28
C VAL A 323 25.11 -16.28 -16.21
N SER A 324 26.28 -16.16 -16.82
CA SER A 324 26.92 -17.23 -17.57
C SER A 324 27.40 -18.30 -16.59
N LEU A 325 26.70 -19.43 -16.56
CA LEU A 325 27.18 -20.68 -15.99
C LEU A 325 28.34 -21.19 -16.86
N CYS A 326 29.57 -21.10 -16.36
CA CYS A 326 30.69 -21.86 -16.93
C CYS A 326 30.54 -23.34 -16.54
N PRO A 327 30.65 -24.29 -17.49
CA PRO A 327 30.78 -25.70 -17.17
C PRO A 327 32.23 -25.98 -16.73
N GLY A 328 32.38 -26.92 -15.81
CA GLY A 328 33.67 -27.29 -15.24
C GLY A 328 34.64 -27.90 -16.25
N ARG A 329 35.91 -27.91 -15.84
CA ARG A 329 36.89 -28.91 -16.27
C ARG A 329 37.65 -29.43 -15.05
N THR A 330 37.62 -30.75 -15.00
CA THR A 330 38.52 -31.74 -14.37
C THR A 330 39.87 -31.25 -13.90
#